data_AF-A0A9E1Y5N1-F1
#
_entry.id   AF-A0A9E1Y5N1-F1
#
_cell.length_a   1.000
_cell.length_b   1.000
_cell.length_c   1.000
_cell.angle_alpha   90.00
_cell.angle_beta   90.00
_cell.angle_gamma   90.00
#
_symmetry.space_group_name_H-M   'P 1'
#
loop_
_entity.id
_entity.type
_entity.pdbx_description
1 polymer ?
#
loop_
_entity_poly.entity_id
_entity_poly.type
_entity_poly.pdbx_seq_one_letter_code
_entity_poly.pdbx_strand_id
1 'polypeptide(L)'
;SCFDELGLETISESFADRAYENDGSLRERKHDDALITDPIKAANQARDLTNGFVMSVDGSRVKIDAQTICIHSDTPNAVALASAVKETIQ
;
A
#
# COMPACT_ATOMS: atom_id res chain seq x y z
N SER A 1 8.97 15.19 -13.33
CA SER A 1 9.20 13.82 -13.81
C SER A 1 9.29 13.86 -15.34
N CYS A 2 9.87 12.84 -16.00
CA CYS A 2 9.86 12.76 -17.47
C CYS A 2 8.42 12.83 -18.04
N PHE A 3 7.41 12.36 -17.30
CA PHE A 3 6.00 12.43 -17.68
C PHE A 3 5.44 13.86 -17.62
N ASP A 4 5.84 14.65 -16.61
CA ASP A 4 5.42 16.05 -16.47
C ASP A 4 5.94 16.89 -17.64
N GLU A 5 7.18 16.63 -18.08
CA GLU A 5 7.80 17.28 -19.23
C GLU A 5 7.08 16.95 -20.54
N LEU A 6 6.41 15.79 -20.60
CA LEU A 6 5.55 15.36 -21.71
C LEU A 6 4.09 15.81 -21.56
N GLY A 7 3.74 16.51 -20.47
CA GLY A 7 2.36 16.95 -20.20
C GLY A 7 1.40 15.80 -19.87
N LEU A 8 1.92 14.66 -19.42
CA LEU A 8 1.12 13.50 -19.05
C LEU A 8 0.76 13.55 -17.56
N GLU A 9 -0.53 13.42 -17.26
CA GLU A 9 -1.01 13.30 -15.88
C GLU A 9 -0.66 11.92 -15.32
N THR A 10 -0.04 11.90 -14.14
CA THR A 10 0.33 10.66 -13.44
C THR A 10 -0.55 10.46 -12.22
N ILE A 11 -0.90 9.20 -11.95
CA ILE A 11 -1.61 8.79 -10.74
C ILE A 11 -0.69 7.87 -9.93
N SER A 12 -0.38 8.26 -8.69
CA SER A 12 0.45 7.45 -7.79
C SER A 12 -0.35 6.29 -7.19
N GLU A 13 0.14 5.07 -7.43
CA GLU A 13 -0.43 3.84 -6.88
C GLU A 13 0.29 3.43 -5.59
N SER A 14 -0.49 3.04 -4.59
CA SER A 14 -0.03 2.46 -3.33
C SER A 14 -0.72 1.13 -3.04
N PHE A 15 -0.23 0.35 -2.09
CA PHE A 15 -0.61 -1.06 -1.93
C PHE A 15 -1.00 -1.35 -0.48
N ALA A 16 -2.22 -1.85 -0.25
CA ALA A 16 -2.65 -2.22 1.09
C ALA A 16 -2.10 -3.58 1.56
N ASP A 17 -1.69 -4.43 0.60
CA ASP A 17 -1.31 -5.82 0.82
C ASP A 17 0.20 -6.09 0.72
N ARG A 18 1.01 -5.02 0.57
CA ARG A 18 2.47 -5.09 0.46
C ARG A 18 3.14 -4.35 1.60
N ALA A 19 4.21 -4.92 2.14
CA ALA A 19 5.07 -4.22 3.09
C ALA A 19 5.97 -3.19 2.39
N TYR A 20 6.27 -2.10 3.10
CA TYR A 20 7.12 -1.00 2.62
C TYR A 20 8.48 -1.00 3.31
N GLU A 21 9.52 -0.68 2.57
CA GLU A 21 10.84 -0.36 3.10
C GLU A 21 10.90 1.10 3.57
N ASN A 22 11.96 1.45 4.29
CA ASN A 22 12.13 2.77 4.91
C ASN A 22 12.26 3.92 3.89
N ASP A 23 12.64 3.60 2.65
CA ASP A 23 12.73 4.55 1.54
C ASP A 23 11.41 4.72 0.78
N GLY A 24 10.35 3.99 1.19
CA GLY A 24 9.03 4.02 0.55
C GLY A 24 8.89 3.07 -0.63
N SER A 25 9.94 2.31 -0.98
CA SER A 25 9.83 1.22 -1.93
C SER A 25 9.08 0.03 -1.34
N LEU A 26 8.60 -0.87 -2.20
CA LEU A 26 7.95 -2.09 -1.74
C LEU A 26 9.01 -3.14 -1.37
N ARG A 27 8.80 -3.82 -0.25
CA ARG A 27 9.62 -4.94 0.17
C ARG A 27 9.64 -6.04 -0.87
N GLU A 28 10.82 -6.61 -1.11
CA GLU A 28 11.00 -7.69 -2.07
C GLU A 28 10.18 -8.93 -1.68
N ARG A 29 9.48 -9.53 -2.66
CA ARG A 29 8.59 -10.69 -2.44
C ARG A 29 9.27 -11.95 -1.88
N LYS A 30 10.60 -12.01 -1.93
CA LYS A 30 11.37 -13.13 -1.37
C LYS A 30 11.35 -13.19 0.15
N HIS A 31 10.97 -12.08 0.81
CA HIS A 31 10.86 -12.04 2.27
C HIS A 31 9.48 -12.54 2.71
N ASP A 32 9.45 -13.32 3.79
CA ASP A 32 8.23 -13.93 4.32
C ASP A 32 7.20 -12.89 4.81
N ASP A 33 7.66 -11.70 5.18
CA ASP A 33 6.85 -10.56 5.64
C ASP A 33 6.53 -9.55 4.52
N ALA A 34 6.83 -9.87 3.25
CA ALA A 34 6.59 -8.97 2.13
C ALA A 34 5.10 -8.79 1.78
N LEU A 35 4.27 -9.76 2.14
CA LEU A 35 2.83 -9.77 1.90
C LEU A 35 2.08 -9.58 3.23
N ILE A 36 1.06 -8.74 3.20
CA ILE A 36 0.11 -8.58 4.29
C ILE A 36 -1.12 -9.41 3.95
N THR A 37 -1.31 -10.53 4.66
CA THR A 37 -2.44 -11.46 4.46
C THR A 37 -3.50 -11.38 5.57
N ASP A 38 -3.25 -10.53 6.57
CA ASP A 38 -4.18 -10.22 7.65
C ASP A 38 -5.08 -9.03 7.24
N PRO A 39 -6.41 -9.21 7.16
CA PRO A 39 -7.33 -8.15 6.75
C PRO A 39 -7.27 -6.89 7.62
N ILE A 40 -7.05 -7.04 8.93
CA ILE A 40 -6.99 -5.91 9.87
C ILE A 40 -5.71 -5.11 9.62
N LYS A 41 -4.58 -5.78 9.35
CA LYS A 41 -3.34 -5.08 8.99
C LYS A 41 -3.47 -4.34 7.66
N ALA A 42 -4.05 -4.97 6.64
CA ALA A 42 -4.26 -4.34 5.34
C ALA A 42 -5.19 -3.10 5.45
N ALA A 43 -6.28 -3.23 6.23
CA ALA A 43 -7.19 -2.12 6.50
C ALA A 43 -6.52 -0.94 7.23
N ASN A 44 -5.73 -1.22 8.26
CA ASN A 44 -4.98 -0.18 8.96
C ASN A 44 -3.96 0.50 8.04
N GLN A 45 -3.24 -0.27 7.21
CA GLN A 45 -2.32 0.30 6.24
C GLN A 45 -3.05 1.17 5.21
N ALA A 46 -4.20 0.74 4.69
CA ALA A 46 -5.01 1.54 3.78
C ALA A 46 -5.43 2.88 4.43
N ARG A 47 -5.88 2.85 5.68
CA ARG A 47 -6.18 4.08 6.43
C ARG A 47 -4.95 4.99 6.55
N ASP A 48 -3.79 4.44 6.88
CA ASP A 48 -2.56 5.23 7.00
C ASP A 48 -2.17 5.85 5.64
N LEU A 49 -2.32 5.10 4.54
CA LEU A 49 -2.10 5.60 3.18
C LEU A 49 -3.04 6.75 2.83
N THR A 50 -4.32 6.68 3.21
CA THR A 50 -5.25 7.82 3.05
C THR A 50 -4.84 9.06 3.86
N ASN A 51 -4.05 8.87 4.92
CA ASN A 51 -3.48 9.96 5.73
C ASN A 51 -2.10 10.42 5.23
N GLY A 52 -1.65 9.95 4.06
CA GLY A 52 -0.41 10.38 3.41
C GLY A 52 0.87 9.74 3.96
N PHE A 53 0.76 8.56 4.57
CA PHE A 53 1.93 7.83 5.06
C PHE A 53 1.73 6.31 5.08
N VAL A 54 2.81 5.58 5.33
CA VAL A 54 2.76 4.16 5.65
C VAL A 54 3.76 3.85 6.77
N MET A 55 3.53 2.76 7.49
CA MET A 55 4.50 2.22 8.42
C MET A 55 5.40 1.24 7.66
N SER A 56 6.70 1.52 7.62
CA SER A 56 7.69 0.62 7.05
C SER A 56 7.95 -0.59 7.94
N VAL A 57 8.66 -1.58 7.41
CA VAL A 57 8.98 -2.84 8.08
C VAL A 57 9.74 -2.70 9.40
N ASP A 58 10.47 -1.61 9.61
CA ASP A 58 11.16 -1.33 10.87
C ASP A 58 10.33 -0.51 11.87
N GLY A 59 9.09 -0.15 11.49
CA GLY A 59 8.19 0.67 12.29
C GLY A 59 8.36 2.18 12.09
N SER A 60 9.18 2.63 11.13
CA SER A 60 9.30 4.05 10.79
C SER A 60 8.12 4.51 9.93
N ARG A 61 7.66 5.74 10.18
CA ARG A 61 6.64 6.40 9.37
C ARG A 61 7.26 6.97 8.10
N VAL A 62 6.84 6.47 6.93
CA VAL A 62 7.30 6.93 5.62
C VAL A 62 6.20 7.72 4.94
N LYS A 63 6.53 8.92 4.43
CA LYS A 63 5.58 9.75 3.69
C LYS A 63 5.31 9.11 2.32
N ILE A 64 4.04 8.90 1.99
CA ILE A 64 3.60 8.34 0.70
C ILE A 64 2.43 9.19 0.22
N ASP A 65 2.49 9.60 -1.05
CA ASP A 65 1.34 10.22 -1.72
C ASP A 65 0.56 9.12 -2.46
N ALA A 66 -0.56 8.69 -1.88
CA ALA A 66 -1.38 7.61 -2.42
C ALA A 66 -2.64 8.20 -3.09
N GLN A 67 -2.69 8.19 -4.42
CA GLN A 67 -3.88 8.57 -5.16
C GLN A 67 -4.80 7.37 -5.44
N THR A 68 -4.23 6.17 -5.53
CA THR A 68 -4.98 4.90 -5.56
C THR A 68 -4.39 3.90 -4.57
N ILE A 69 -5.26 2.98 -4.09
CA ILE A 69 -4.86 1.88 -3.22
C ILE A 69 -5.22 0.57 -3.91
N CYS A 70 -4.20 -0.23 -4.19
CA CYS A 70 -4.30 -1.52 -4.85
C CYS A 70 -4.27 -2.67 -3.83
N ILE A 71 -5.00 -3.74 -4.17
CA ILE A 71 -5.01 -5.03 -3.47
C ILE A 71 -4.95 -6.08 -4.55
N HIS A 72 -3.99 -6.98 -4.47
CA HIS A 72 -3.81 -8.01 -5.48
C HIS A 72 -4.78 -9.18 -5.26
N SER A 73 -5.32 -9.74 -6.34
CA SER A 73 -6.25 -10.87 -6.27
C SER A 73 -5.56 -12.21 -5.99
N ASP A 74 -4.26 -12.30 -6.22
CA ASP A 74 -3.41 -13.47 -5.92
C ASP A 74 -2.84 -13.45 -4.50
N THR A 75 -3.00 -12.35 -3.75
CA THR A 75 -2.64 -12.33 -2.33
C THR A 75 -3.53 -13.31 -1.56
N PRO A 76 -2.97 -14.18 -0.70
CA PRO A 76 -3.77 -15.05 0.14
C PRO A 76 -4.80 -14.24 0.92
N ASN A 77 -6.06 -14.72 0.92
CA ASN A 77 -7.19 -14.08 1.57
C ASN A 77 -7.67 -12.75 0.92
N ALA A 78 -7.30 -12.47 -0.34
CA ALA A 78 -7.58 -11.20 -1.05
C ALA A 78 -9.00 -10.64 -0.90
N VAL A 79 -10.03 -11.48 -0.93
CA VAL A 79 -11.43 -11.03 -0.78
C VAL A 79 -11.68 -10.45 0.61
N ALA A 80 -11.16 -11.07 1.66
CA ALA A 80 -11.30 -10.56 3.02
C ALA A 80 -10.49 -9.27 3.22
N LEU A 81 -9.30 -9.19 2.62
CA LEU A 81 -8.50 -7.95 2.61
C LEU A 81 -9.28 -6.81 1.96
N ALA A 82 -9.84 -7.04 0.77
CA ALA A 82 -10.62 -6.05 0.04
C ALA A 82 -11.86 -5.60 0.80
N SER A 83 -12.59 -6.52 1.46
CA SER A 83 -13.74 -6.15 2.30
C SER A 83 -13.32 -5.26 3.47
N ALA A 84 -12.29 -5.66 4.22
CA ALA A 84 -11.84 -4.92 5.40
C ALA A 84 -11.28 -3.53 5.03
N VAL A 85 -10.53 -3.42 3.93
CA VAL A 85 -10.03 -2.14 3.42
C VAL A 85 -11.19 -1.25 3.04
N LYS A 86 -12.15 -1.76 2.26
CA LYS A 86 -13.33 -1.00 1.83
C LYS A 86 -14.12 -0.46 3.01
N GLU A 87 -14.39 -1.29 4.03
CA GLU A 87 -15.12 -0.89 5.23
C GLU A 87 -14.40 0.19 6.05
N THR A 88 -13.09 0.30 5.94
CA THR A 88 -12.29 1.22 6.77
C THR A 88 -12.12 2.61 6.15
N ILE A 89 -12.15 2.71 4.81
CA ILE A 89 -11.86 3.96 4.09
C ILE A 89 -13.08 4.61 3.43
N GLN A 90 -14.27 4.03 3.62
CA GLN A 90 -15.56 4.58 3.16
C GLN A 90 -16.30 5.27 4.32
#